data_AF-A0A9X6UBY9-F1
#
_entry.id   AF-A0A9X6UBY9-F1
#
_cell.length_a   1.000
_cell.length_b   1.000
_cell.length_c   1.000
_cell.angle_alpha   90.00
_cell.angle_beta   90.00
_cell.angle_gamma   90.00
#
_symmetry.space_group_name_H-M   'P 1'
#
loop_
_entity.id
_entity.type
_entity.pdbx_description
1 polymer ?
#
loop_
_entity_poly.entity_id
_entity_poly.type
_entity_poly.pdbx_seq_one_letter_code
_entity_poly.pdbx_strand_id
1 'polypeptide(L)'
;MEKRNYSNSKPKGRFQSNERQNRERLEKKPVRRRVNVDRDTMCIVKNNSFGQFFYDNSRMTERIDMEKHGDETEVSVSDLRAMVNSGRKNLEGFSIIITEVLDPEYTLEDVLGYLGLTKIYDELYALSNGDADPDAIKNFIQRTSAKKFKEVMESMSPKLRAKVIETSVKLFKLDEFGDYTKMKVIEGYVNEDLFDDAEESEIDDEIEI
;
A
#
# COMPACT_ATOMS: atom_id res chain seq x y z
N MET A 1 -26.29 13.70 77.75
CA MET A 1 -25.72 12.63 76.91
C MET A 1 -25.55 13.16 75.50
N GLU A 2 -24.37 12.91 74.94
CA GLU A 2 -23.79 13.30 73.63
C GLU A 2 -24.74 13.60 72.47
N LYS A 3 -24.39 14.61 71.62
CA LYS A 3 -24.25 14.54 70.13
C LYS A 3 -23.31 15.66 69.66
N ARG A 4 -22.02 15.38 69.43
CA ARG A 4 -21.35 15.12 68.13
C ARG A 4 -21.18 16.33 67.19
N ASN A 5 -19.91 16.73 67.06
CA ASN A 5 -19.34 17.50 65.95
C ASN A 5 -19.64 16.86 64.58
N TYR A 6 -19.90 17.68 63.57
CA TYR A 6 -19.46 17.39 62.19
C TYR A 6 -19.06 18.68 61.46
N SER A 7 -17.75 18.78 61.24
CA SER A 7 -17.10 19.60 60.23
C SER A 7 -17.57 19.21 58.83
N ASN A 8 -17.92 20.19 58.01
CA ASN A 8 -18.17 19.97 56.58
C ASN A 8 -17.20 20.82 55.75
N SER A 9 -15.98 20.33 55.61
CA SER A 9 -15.03 20.76 54.58
C SER A 9 -15.35 20.01 53.28
N LYS A 10 -15.94 20.69 52.28
CA LYS A 10 -16.02 20.16 50.91
C LYS A 10 -14.77 20.59 50.12
N PRO A 11 -14.01 19.66 49.49
CA PRO A 11 -12.93 20.03 48.59
C PRO A 11 -13.49 20.53 47.24
N LYS A 12 -12.97 21.65 46.76
CA LYS A 12 -13.13 22.10 45.36
C LYS A 12 -12.32 21.20 44.45
N GLY A 13 -12.98 20.44 43.59
CA GLY A 13 -12.30 19.66 42.56
C GLY A 13 -13.28 19.21 41.46
N ARG A 14 -12.84 19.39 40.21
CA ARG A 14 -13.44 18.95 38.93
C ARG A 14 -14.42 19.91 38.24
N PHE A 15 -13.85 20.90 37.55
CA PHE A 15 -14.47 21.54 36.38
C PHE A 15 -13.43 21.81 35.28
N GLN A 16 -12.58 20.84 34.94
CA GLN A 16 -11.57 21.01 33.87
C GLN A 16 -11.34 19.78 32.98
N SER A 17 -12.33 18.88 32.82
CA SER A 17 -12.15 17.66 32.00
C SER A 17 -13.03 17.54 30.76
N ASN A 18 -14.05 18.39 30.57
CA ASN A 18 -15.02 18.19 29.49
C ASN A 18 -14.64 18.87 28.15
N GLU A 19 -13.83 19.93 28.17
CA GLU A 19 -13.48 20.65 26.93
C GLU A 19 -12.41 19.93 26.09
N ARG A 20 -11.45 19.25 26.73
CA ARG A 20 -10.42 18.47 26.01
C ARG A 20 -11.00 17.23 25.32
N GLN A 21 -11.91 16.53 25.99
CA GLN A 21 -12.58 15.35 25.40
C GLN A 21 -13.51 15.71 24.23
N ASN A 22 -14.08 16.92 24.21
CA ASN A 22 -14.92 17.38 23.10
C ASN A 22 -14.11 17.81 21.88
N ARG A 23 -12.90 18.36 22.04
CA ARG A 23 -12.02 18.70 20.91
C ARG A 23 -11.50 17.46 20.19
N GLU A 24 -11.11 16.41 20.93
CA GLU A 24 -10.66 15.13 20.33
C GLU A 24 -11.78 14.37 19.57
N ARG A 25 -13.06 14.63 19.88
CA ARG A 25 -14.19 14.03 19.14
C ARG A 25 -14.48 14.73 17.82
N LEU A 26 -14.16 16.02 17.70
CA LEU A 26 -14.45 16.84 16.52
C LEU A 26 -13.41 16.69 15.39
N GLU A 27 -12.25 16.07 15.68
CA GLU A 27 -11.20 15.78 14.70
C GLU A 27 -11.21 14.34 14.18
N LYS A 28 -12.22 13.54 14.53
CA LYS A 28 -12.40 12.25 13.86
C LYS A 28 -12.83 12.53 12.42
N LYS A 29 -11.94 12.25 11.46
CA LYS A 29 -12.27 12.19 10.02
C LYS A 29 -13.65 11.53 9.89
N PRO A 30 -14.59 12.13 9.14
CA PRO A 30 -15.93 11.58 9.00
C PRO A 30 -15.80 10.12 8.58
N VAL A 31 -16.44 9.21 9.35
CA VAL A 31 -16.52 7.80 8.97
C VAL A 31 -17.37 7.77 7.70
N ARG A 32 -16.71 7.73 6.55
CA ARG A 32 -17.38 7.64 5.25
C ARG A 32 -18.28 6.41 5.27
N ARG A 33 -19.57 6.60 4.96
CA ARG A 33 -20.50 5.47 4.84
C ARG A 33 -19.99 4.59 3.70
N ARG A 34 -20.01 3.27 3.90
CA ARG A 34 -19.69 2.32 2.82
C ARG A 34 -20.67 2.53 1.69
N VAL A 35 -20.17 2.99 0.54
CA VAL A 35 -20.93 3.07 -0.70
C VAL A 35 -21.12 1.64 -1.20
N ASN A 36 -22.36 1.29 -1.54
CA ASN A 36 -22.63 0.03 -2.22
C ASN A 36 -22.45 0.29 -3.70
N VAL A 37 -21.45 -0.33 -4.31
CA VAL A 37 -21.14 -0.16 -5.73
C VAL A 37 -21.88 -1.24 -6.52
N ASP A 38 -22.38 -0.87 -7.70
CA ASP A 38 -22.97 -1.84 -8.62
C ASP A 38 -21.93 -2.90 -9.02
N ARG A 39 -22.38 -4.15 -9.12
CA ARG A 39 -21.52 -5.28 -9.43
C ARG A 39 -21.07 -5.29 -10.88
N ASP A 40 -21.89 -4.73 -11.76
CA ASP A 40 -21.65 -4.66 -13.20
C ASP A 40 -20.78 -3.44 -13.57
N THR A 41 -20.46 -2.56 -12.61
CA THR A 41 -19.51 -1.45 -12.81
C THR A 41 -18.16 -2.01 -13.28
N MET A 42 -17.67 -1.49 -14.41
CA MET A 42 -16.40 -1.88 -14.99
C MET A 42 -15.26 -0.99 -14.48
N CYS A 43 -14.12 -1.60 -14.19
CA CYS A 43 -12.91 -0.92 -13.75
C CYS A 43 -11.75 -1.27 -14.69
N ILE A 44 -10.83 -0.33 -14.90
CA ILE A 44 -9.54 -0.64 -15.54
C ILE A 44 -8.60 -1.18 -14.48
N VAL A 45 -8.01 -2.34 -14.76
CA VAL A 45 -6.90 -2.89 -13.99
C VAL A 45 -5.66 -3.00 -14.87
N LYS A 46 -4.50 -2.74 -14.26
CA LYS A 46 -3.20 -2.89 -14.93
C LYS A 46 -2.39 -4.02 -14.33
N ASN A 47 -1.65 -4.71 -15.18
CA ASN A 47 -0.66 -5.68 -14.77
C ASN A 47 0.55 -4.99 -14.12
N ASN A 48 0.79 -5.31 -12.85
CA ASN A 48 1.95 -4.85 -12.09
C ASN A 48 2.90 -6.01 -11.71
N SER A 49 2.76 -7.13 -12.41
CA SER A 49 3.67 -8.26 -12.36
C SER A 49 4.77 -8.09 -13.41
N PHE A 50 5.86 -8.84 -13.24
CA PHE A 50 6.91 -8.87 -14.25
C PHE A 50 6.60 -10.03 -15.21
N GLY A 51 6.16 -9.68 -16.41
CA GLY A 51 5.68 -10.63 -17.41
C GLY A 51 4.17 -10.91 -17.26
N GLN A 52 3.76 -12.10 -17.70
CA GLN A 52 2.34 -12.43 -17.82
C GLN A 52 1.66 -12.51 -16.45
N PHE A 53 0.51 -11.86 -16.32
CA PHE A 53 -0.44 -12.08 -15.24
C PHE A 53 -1.63 -12.87 -15.79
N PHE A 54 -1.81 -14.08 -15.25
CA PHE A 54 -2.94 -14.95 -15.56
C PHE A 54 -3.72 -15.25 -14.28
N TYR A 55 -5.03 -15.02 -14.32
CA TYR A 55 -5.93 -15.37 -13.24
C TYR A 55 -7.25 -15.92 -13.78
N ASP A 56 -7.61 -17.11 -13.30
CA ASP A 56 -8.85 -17.78 -13.63
C ASP A 56 -9.55 -18.24 -12.36
N ASN A 57 -10.86 -18.05 -12.33
CA ASN A 57 -11.71 -18.43 -11.21
C ASN A 57 -13.11 -18.80 -11.73
N SER A 58 -13.64 -19.92 -11.27
CA SER A 58 -14.97 -20.40 -11.68
C SER A 58 -16.13 -19.47 -11.27
N ARG A 59 -15.89 -18.51 -10.39
CA ARG A 59 -16.87 -17.49 -9.96
C ARG A 59 -16.74 -16.18 -10.75
N MET A 60 -15.72 -16.04 -11.58
CA MET A 60 -15.56 -14.90 -12.44
C MET A 60 -16.27 -15.11 -13.77
N THR A 61 -16.71 -14.02 -14.36
CA THR A 61 -17.33 -13.99 -15.68
C THR A 61 -16.29 -14.21 -16.77
N GLU A 62 -15.11 -13.62 -16.60
CA GLU A 62 -14.00 -13.71 -17.55
C GLU A 62 -12.69 -14.00 -16.82
N ARG A 63 -11.79 -14.70 -17.52
CA ARG A 63 -10.41 -14.87 -17.07
C ARG A 63 -9.62 -13.60 -17.37
N ILE A 64 -8.68 -13.27 -16.50
CA ILE A 64 -7.75 -12.15 -16.72
C ILE A 64 -6.47 -12.74 -17.30
N ASP A 65 -6.08 -12.25 -18.46
CA ASP A 65 -4.84 -12.63 -19.13
C ASP A 65 -4.18 -11.37 -19.71
N MET A 66 -3.08 -10.95 -19.10
CA MET A 66 -2.30 -9.78 -19.48
C MET A 66 -0.86 -10.22 -19.72
N GLU A 67 -0.33 -10.03 -20.93
CA GLU A 67 0.93 -10.64 -21.35
C GLU A 67 2.16 -9.97 -20.72
N LYS A 68 2.09 -8.65 -20.55
CA LYS A 68 3.24 -7.81 -20.17
C LYS A 68 2.88 -6.87 -19.03
N HIS A 69 3.93 -6.41 -18.37
CA HIS A 69 3.82 -5.35 -17.38
C HIS A 69 3.23 -4.09 -18.02
N GLY A 70 2.28 -3.45 -17.34
CA GLY A 70 1.58 -2.26 -17.82
C GLY A 70 0.40 -2.54 -18.75
N ASP A 71 0.21 -3.79 -19.22
CA ASP A 71 -1.00 -4.17 -19.95
C ASP A 71 -2.24 -3.93 -19.09
N GLU A 72 -3.34 -3.55 -19.75
CA GLU A 72 -4.58 -3.17 -19.09
C GLU A 72 -5.73 -4.04 -19.57
N THR A 73 -6.72 -4.25 -18.70
CA THR A 73 -7.96 -4.90 -19.08
C THR A 73 -9.12 -4.38 -18.24
N GLU A 74 -10.34 -4.54 -18.75
CA GLU A 74 -11.56 -4.17 -18.04
C GLU A 74 -12.02 -5.35 -17.18
N VAL A 75 -12.34 -5.07 -15.91
CA VAL A 75 -12.81 -6.09 -14.96
C VAL A 75 -14.00 -5.53 -14.18
N SER A 76 -15.06 -6.31 -14.08
CA SER A 76 -16.23 -5.92 -13.30
C SER A 76 -15.92 -5.88 -11.80
N VAL A 77 -16.61 -5.02 -11.06
CA VAL A 77 -16.56 -4.99 -9.58
C VAL A 77 -16.93 -6.35 -8.99
N SER A 78 -17.82 -7.10 -9.65
CA SER A 78 -18.17 -8.47 -9.26
C SER A 78 -16.98 -9.42 -9.31
N ASP A 79 -16.17 -9.35 -10.36
CA ASP A 79 -15.00 -10.18 -10.60
C ASP A 79 -13.84 -9.78 -9.67
N LEU A 80 -13.64 -8.48 -9.45
CA LEU A 80 -12.72 -7.97 -8.44
C LEU A 80 -13.11 -8.46 -7.04
N ARG A 81 -14.40 -8.48 -6.71
CA ARG A 81 -14.89 -9.02 -5.44
C ARG A 81 -14.67 -10.52 -5.34
N ALA A 82 -14.85 -11.28 -6.43
CA ALA A 82 -14.51 -12.69 -6.47
C ALA A 82 -13.01 -12.88 -6.17
N MET A 83 -12.14 -12.12 -6.83
CA MET A 83 -10.70 -12.15 -6.62
C MET A 83 -10.30 -11.78 -5.19
N VAL A 84 -10.91 -10.78 -4.56
CA VAL A 84 -10.65 -10.46 -3.14
C VAL A 84 -10.94 -11.65 -2.23
N ASN A 85 -11.95 -12.47 -2.54
CA ASN A 85 -12.37 -13.59 -1.71
C ASN A 85 -11.52 -14.86 -1.92
N SER A 86 -11.03 -15.11 -3.12
CA SER A 86 -10.29 -16.34 -3.48
C SER A 86 -8.80 -16.15 -3.75
N GLY A 87 -8.40 -14.94 -4.13
CA GLY A 87 -7.07 -14.58 -4.59
C GLY A 87 -6.61 -13.25 -4.00
N ARG A 88 -6.95 -12.97 -2.74
CA ARG A 88 -6.70 -11.69 -2.05
C ARG A 88 -5.28 -11.17 -2.21
N LYS A 89 -4.29 -12.09 -2.25
CA LYS A 89 -2.87 -11.80 -2.45
C LYS A 89 -2.56 -11.05 -3.76
N ASN A 90 -3.37 -11.22 -4.82
CA ASN A 90 -3.12 -10.59 -6.11
C ASN A 90 -3.37 -9.08 -6.04
N LEU A 91 -4.43 -8.67 -5.34
CA LEU A 91 -4.79 -7.26 -5.15
C LEU A 91 -4.01 -6.63 -4.00
N GLU A 92 -3.82 -7.35 -2.89
CA GLU A 92 -3.08 -6.82 -1.73
C GLU A 92 -1.56 -6.86 -1.87
N GLY A 93 -1.05 -7.75 -2.72
CA GLY A 93 0.36 -7.84 -3.10
C GLY A 93 0.68 -7.04 -4.37
N PHE A 94 -0.28 -6.29 -4.90
CA PHE A 94 -0.10 -5.42 -6.06
C PHE A 94 0.44 -6.18 -7.29
N SER A 95 -0.02 -7.40 -7.55
CA SER A 95 0.23 -8.10 -8.82
C SER A 95 -0.55 -7.46 -9.96
N ILE A 96 -1.72 -6.90 -9.63
CA ILE A 96 -2.50 -6.01 -10.47
C ILE A 96 -2.91 -4.79 -9.64
N ILE A 97 -3.16 -3.66 -10.32
CA ILE A 97 -3.59 -2.41 -9.69
C ILE A 97 -4.86 -1.94 -10.39
N ILE A 98 -5.89 -1.63 -9.62
CA ILE A 98 -7.09 -0.95 -10.12
C ILE A 98 -6.72 0.52 -10.32
N THR A 99 -6.87 1.05 -11.53
CA THR A 99 -6.44 2.42 -11.87
C THR A 99 -7.58 3.36 -12.19
N GLU A 100 -8.69 2.84 -12.70
CA GLU A 100 -9.82 3.66 -13.12
C GLU A 100 -11.15 2.94 -12.92
N VAL A 101 -12.22 3.71 -12.76
CA VAL A 101 -13.61 3.24 -12.73
C VAL A 101 -14.30 3.88 -13.92
N LEU A 102 -14.89 3.07 -14.79
CA LEU A 102 -15.49 3.54 -16.05
C LEU A 102 -16.90 4.11 -15.86
N ASP A 103 -17.49 3.87 -14.69
CA ASP A 103 -18.81 4.37 -14.33
C ASP A 103 -18.70 5.74 -13.64
N PRO A 104 -19.27 6.82 -14.21
CA PRO A 104 -19.20 8.15 -13.63
C PRO A 104 -19.94 8.30 -12.30
N GLU A 105 -20.81 7.35 -11.92
CA GLU A 105 -21.51 7.36 -10.63
C GLU A 105 -20.59 7.01 -9.45
N TYR A 106 -19.47 6.32 -9.71
CA TYR A 106 -18.58 5.80 -8.69
C TYR A 106 -17.17 6.33 -8.85
N THR A 107 -16.51 6.59 -7.73
CA THR A 107 -15.09 6.93 -7.71
C THR A 107 -14.24 5.69 -7.48
N LEU A 108 -12.95 5.76 -7.84
CA LEU A 108 -11.96 4.74 -7.48
C LEU A 108 -11.93 4.48 -5.96
N GLU A 109 -12.06 5.53 -5.14
CA GLU A 109 -12.10 5.41 -3.68
C GLU A 109 -13.32 4.60 -3.21
N ASP A 110 -14.48 4.78 -3.85
CA ASP A 110 -15.70 4.02 -3.53
C ASP A 110 -15.55 2.54 -3.82
N VAL A 111 -14.98 2.19 -4.99
CA VAL A 111 -14.68 0.81 -5.38
C VAL A 111 -13.68 0.17 -4.42
N LEU A 112 -12.58 0.84 -4.10
CA LEU A 112 -11.58 0.36 -3.15
C LEU A 112 -12.18 0.19 -1.75
N GLY A 113 -13.07 1.10 -1.33
CA GLY A 113 -13.83 1.01 -0.09
C GLY A 113 -14.77 -0.19 -0.05
N TYR A 114 -15.48 -0.43 -1.14
CA TYR A 114 -16.39 -1.56 -1.30
C TYR A 114 -15.65 -2.91 -1.27
N LEU A 115 -14.46 -2.98 -1.88
CA LEU A 115 -13.59 -4.16 -1.88
C LEU A 115 -12.79 -4.33 -0.57
N GLY A 116 -12.77 -3.32 0.29
CA GLY A 116 -12.01 -3.34 1.56
C GLY A 116 -10.50 -3.23 1.36
N LEU A 117 -10.07 -2.56 0.28
CA LEU A 117 -8.68 -2.37 -0.13
C LEU A 117 -8.14 -0.96 0.14
N THR A 118 -8.98 -0.01 0.57
CA THR A 118 -8.63 1.41 0.76
C THR A 118 -7.27 1.60 1.44
N LYS A 119 -7.08 1.04 2.65
CA LYS A 119 -5.82 1.23 3.40
C LYS A 119 -4.58 0.71 2.68
N ILE A 120 -4.74 -0.35 1.90
CA ILE A 120 -3.62 -1.00 1.21
C ILE A 120 -3.23 -0.17 -0.03
N TYR A 121 -4.23 0.34 -0.74
CA TYR A 121 -4.03 1.17 -1.92
C TYR A 121 -3.61 2.60 -1.55
N ASP A 122 -4.08 3.14 -0.42
CA ASP A 122 -3.63 4.44 0.11
C ASP A 122 -2.10 4.46 0.32
N GLU A 123 -1.52 3.37 0.83
CA GLU A 123 -0.07 3.24 1.01
C GLU A 123 0.68 3.20 -0.33
N LEU A 124 0.14 2.48 -1.33
CA LEU A 124 0.72 2.43 -2.67
C LEU A 124 0.68 3.82 -3.32
N TYR A 125 -0.49 4.47 -3.33
CA TYR A 125 -0.67 5.76 -3.98
C TYR A 125 0.07 6.88 -3.26
N ALA A 126 0.37 6.73 -1.96
CA ALA A 126 1.27 7.65 -1.27
C ALA A 126 2.69 7.70 -1.88
N LEU A 127 3.11 6.66 -2.61
CA LEU A 127 4.40 6.66 -3.34
C LEU A 127 4.36 7.52 -4.61
N SER A 128 3.17 7.75 -5.18
CA SER A 128 2.91 8.46 -6.43
C SER A 128 2.07 9.73 -6.22
N ASN A 129 2.21 10.40 -5.07
CA ASN A 129 1.47 11.63 -4.73
C ASN A 129 -0.07 11.53 -4.78
N GLY A 130 -0.61 10.33 -4.64
CA GLY A 130 -2.05 10.05 -4.66
C GLY A 130 -2.56 9.49 -6.00
N ASP A 131 -1.70 9.39 -7.01
CA ASP A 131 -2.10 8.89 -8.33
C ASP A 131 -2.05 7.36 -8.40
N ALA A 132 -2.98 6.75 -9.15
CA ALA A 132 -2.98 5.32 -9.41
C ALA A 132 -1.95 4.95 -10.50
N ASP A 133 -0.67 5.15 -10.19
CA ASP A 133 0.45 4.92 -11.09
C ASP A 133 0.99 3.47 -10.93
N PRO A 134 0.96 2.64 -11.99
CA PRO A 134 1.57 1.30 -11.95
C PRO A 134 3.09 1.36 -11.72
N ASP A 135 3.76 2.43 -12.16
CA ASP A 135 5.20 2.62 -11.99
C ASP A 135 5.55 3.23 -10.62
N ALA A 136 4.58 3.45 -9.72
CA ALA A 136 4.81 4.10 -8.43
C ALA A 136 5.95 3.46 -7.63
N ILE A 137 5.99 2.12 -7.60
CA ILE A 137 7.04 1.38 -6.88
C ILE A 137 8.39 1.50 -7.58
N LYS A 138 8.42 1.38 -8.92
CA LYS A 138 9.64 1.55 -9.71
C LYS A 138 10.22 2.96 -9.52
N ASN A 139 9.37 3.97 -9.66
CA ASN A 139 9.71 5.38 -9.44
C ASN A 139 10.20 5.62 -8.01
N PHE A 140 9.56 5.03 -7.01
CA PHE A 140 10.00 5.11 -5.62
C PHE A 140 11.42 4.56 -5.44
N ILE A 141 11.72 3.38 -5.99
CA ILE A 141 13.06 2.75 -5.89
C ILE A 141 14.12 3.61 -6.59
N GLN A 142 13.87 4.02 -7.83
CA GLN A 142 14.87 4.67 -8.69
C GLN A 142 15.06 6.16 -8.37
N ARG A 143 13.98 6.89 -8.07
CA ARG A 143 13.99 8.37 -8.07
C ARG A 143 14.08 8.99 -6.68
N THR A 144 13.85 8.23 -5.61
CA THR A 144 13.98 8.78 -4.24
C THR A 144 15.43 8.77 -3.78
N SER A 145 15.78 9.66 -2.85
CA SER A 145 17.08 9.61 -2.19
C SER A 145 17.15 8.44 -1.21
N ALA A 146 18.34 7.89 -0.98
CA ALA A 146 18.53 6.77 -0.03
C ALA A 146 17.98 7.07 1.38
N LYS A 147 18.11 8.31 1.86
CA LYS A 147 17.52 8.75 3.14
C LYS A 147 16.00 8.64 3.13
N LYS A 148 15.34 9.19 2.10
CA LYS A 148 13.88 9.16 1.98
C LYS A 148 13.38 7.73 1.80
N PHE A 149 14.08 6.94 0.99
CA PHE A 149 13.80 5.52 0.79
C PHE A 149 13.78 4.77 2.12
N LYS A 150 14.82 4.93 2.96
CA LYS A 150 14.90 4.32 4.29
C LYS A 150 13.72 4.71 5.19
N GLU A 151 13.43 6.01 5.30
CA GLU A 151 12.30 6.51 6.11
C GLU A 151 10.96 5.90 5.68
N VAL A 152 10.72 5.80 4.37
CA VAL A 152 9.49 5.21 3.83
C VAL A 152 9.46 3.69 4.04
N MET A 153 10.58 2.99 3.84
CA MET A 153 10.71 1.54 4.10
C MET A 153 10.41 1.16 5.55
N GLU A 154 10.82 1.98 6.52
CA GLU A 154 10.56 1.75 7.95
C GLU A 154 9.06 1.87 8.29
N SER A 155 8.36 2.80 7.61
CA SER A 155 6.95 3.12 7.89
C SER A 155 5.92 2.35 7.06
N MET A 156 6.31 1.79 5.91
CA MET A 156 5.39 1.05 5.03
C MET A 156 4.95 -0.30 5.60
N SER A 157 3.77 -0.78 5.20
CA SER A 157 3.29 -2.10 5.59
C SER A 157 4.17 -3.23 5.05
N PRO A 158 4.16 -4.41 5.70
CA PRO A 158 4.90 -5.57 5.23
C PRO A 158 4.58 -6.01 3.80
N LYS A 159 3.34 -5.80 3.33
CA LYS A 159 2.91 -6.21 1.98
C LYS A 159 3.51 -5.30 0.91
N LEU A 160 3.43 -3.98 1.11
CA LEU A 160 4.06 -3.03 0.22
C LEU A 160 5.59 -3.20 0.25
N ARG A 161 6.17 -3.45 1.43
CA ARG A 161 7.60 -3.73 1.57
C ARG A 161 8.04 -4.95 0.79
N ALA A 162 7.32 -6.07 0.93
CA ALA A 162 7.62 -7.28 0.17
C ALA A 162 7.59 -7.02 -1.34
N LYS A 163 6.62 -6.23 -1.83
CA LYS A 163 6.55 -5.86 -3.24
C LYS A 163 7.70 -4.94 -3.68
N VAL A 164 8.08 -3.97 -2.86
CA VAL A 164 9.24 -3.09 -3.13
C VAL A 164 10.53 -3.91 -3.22
N ILE A 165 10.73 -4.87 -2.31
CA ILE A 165 11.88 -5.76 -2.32
C ILE A 165 11.89 -6.62 -3.59
N GLU A 166 10.76 -7.27 -3.93
CA GLU A 166 10.62 -8.08 -5.15
C GLU A 166 10.96 -7.26 -6.40
N THR A 167 10.42 -6.04 -6.51
CA THR A 167 10.68 -5.13 -7.63
C THR A 167 12.14 -4.69 -7.66
N SER A 168 12.76 -4.42 -6.51
CA SER A 168 14.16 -3.99 -6.43
C SER A 168 15.12 -5.07 -6.91
N VAL A 169 14.93 -6.32 -6.48
CA VAL A 169 15.74 -7.47 -6.94
C VAL A 169 15.61 -7.66 -8.44
N LYS A 170 14.41 -7.49 -8.99
CA LYS A 170 14.19 -7.61 -10.43
C LYS A 170 14.81 -6.47 -11.22
N LEU A 171 14.71 -5.23 -10.74
CA LEU A 171 15.38 -4.09 -11.38
C LEU A 171 16.90 -4.23 -11.34
N PHE A 172 17.45 -4.77 -10.25
CA PHE A 172 18.88 -5.09 -10.16
C PHE A 172 19.31 -6.08 -11.23
N LYS A 173 18.59 -7.21 -11.38
CA LYS A 173 18.85 -8.22 -12.42
C LYS A 173 18.68 -7.73 -13.86
N LEU A 174 18.07 -6.56 -14.04
CA LEU A 174 17.89 -5.89 -15.33
C LEU A 174 18.86 -4.72 -15.52
N ASP A 175 19.83 -4.53 -14.62
CA ASP A 175 20.76 -3.40 -14.58
C ASP A 175 20.06 -2.02 -14.50
N GLU A 176 18.82 -1.98 -13.99
CA GLU A 176 18.01 -0.77 -13.83
C GLU A 176 18.01 -0.21 -12.39
N PHE A 177 18.71 -0.87 -11.46
CA PHE A 177 18.83 -0.46 -10.06
C PHE A 177 20.21 -0.81 -9.50
N GLY A 178 21.02 0.20 -9.15
CA GLY A 178 22.39 0.06 -8.68
C GLY A 178 22.73 0.95 -7.47
N ASP A 179 21.73 1.34 -6.66
CA ASP A 179 21.97 2.17 -5.47
C ASP A 179 22.28 1.28 -4.26
N TYR A 180 23.57 1.08 -4.01
CA TYR A 180 24.07 0.20 -2.94
C TYR A 180 23.56 0.59 -1.54
N THR A 181 23.35 1.89 -1.29
CA THR A 181 22.82 2.31 0.02
C THR A 181 21.38 1.84 0.20
N LYS A 182 20.56 1.86 -0.86
CA LYS A 182 19.20 1.32 -0.82
C LYS A 182 19.18 -0.21 -0.78
N MET A 183 20.13 -0.87 -1.44
CA MET A 183 20.29 -2.34 -1.37
C MET A 183 20.55 -2.79 0.07
N LYS A 184 21.49 -2.15 0.78
CA LYS A 184 21.72 -2.40 2.21
C LYS A 184 20.49 -2.18 3.09
N VAL A 185 19.68 -1.18 2.76
CA VAL A 185 18.40 -0.96 3.47
C VAL A 185 17.45 -2.12 3.23
N ILE A 186 17.39 -2.66 2.01
CA ILE A 186 16.55 -3.82 1.65
C ILE A 186 17.03 -5.09 2.35
N GLU A 187 18.33 -5.37 2.33
CA GLU A 187 18.95 -6.52 3.01
C GLU A 187 18.64 -6.52 4.50
N GLY A 188 18.57 -5.34 5.14
CA GLY A 188 18.16 -5.23 6.54
C GLY A 188 16.74 -5.76 6.85
N TYR A 189 15.92 -6.04 5.84
CA TYR A 189 14.57 -6.60 5.99
C TYR A 189 14.45 -8.08 5.59
N VAL A 190 15.52 -8.69 5.09
CA VAL A 190 15.55 -10.09 4.65
C VAL A 190 16.71 -10.83 5.33
N ASN A 191 16.60 -12.15 5.45
CA ASN A 191 17.67 -12.98 6.02
C ASN A 191 18.46 -13.68 4.91
N GLU A 192 18.58 -13.03 3.75
CA GLU A 192 19.19 -13.57 2.54
C GLU A 192 20.02 -12.46 1.90
N ASP A 193 21.16 -12.85 1.35
CA ASP A 193 21.93 -11.95 0.50
C ASP A 193 21.25 -11.90 -0.88
N LEU A 194 20.66 -10.74 -1.20
CA LEU A 194 19.84 -10.57 -2.39
C LEU A 194 20.61 -9.94 -3.54
N PHE A 195 21.76 -9.33 -3.25
CA PHE A 195 22.52 -8.50 -4.18
C PHE A 195 24.01 -8.86 -4.18
N ASP A 196 24.38 -10.12 -3.88
CA ASP A 196 25.76 -10.64 -3.91
C ASP A 196 26.55 -10.20 -5.17
N ASP A 197 25.91 -10.26 -6.34
CA ASP A 197 26.52 -9.87 -7.63
C ASP A 197 26.90 -8.37 -7.68
N ALA A 198 26.31 -7.52 -6.84
CA ALA A 198 26.63 -6.10 -6.74
C ALA A 198 27.95 -5.88 -6.00
N GLU A 199 28.24 -6.69 -4.98
CA GLU A 199 29.46 -6.54 -4.16
C GLU A 199 30.73 -6.90 -4.94
N GLU A 200 30.67 -7.85 -5.88
CA GLU A 200 31.81 -8.21 -6.74
C GLU A 200 32.13 -7.11 -7.78
N SER A 201 31.13 -6.33 -8.20
CA SER A 201 31.29 -5.33 -9.27
C SER A 201 32.02 -4.03 -8.84
N GLU A 202 32.18 -3.76 -7.55
CA GLU A 202 32.93 -2.60 -7.05
C GLU A 202 34.45 -2.88 -6.93
N ILE A 203 34.91 -4.13 -7.08
CA ILE A 203 36.32 -4.50 -6.84
C ILE A 203 37.20 -4.32 -8.10
N ASP A 204 36.61 -4.21 -9.29
CA ASP A 204 37.38 -4.11 -10.56
C ASP A 204 37.84 -2.68 -10.95
N ASP A 205 37.47 -1.64 -10.19
CA ASP A 205 37.92 -0.25 -10.46
C ASP A 205 39.17 0.18 -9.66
N GLU A 206 39.79 -0.71 -8.87
CA GLU A 206 41.04 -0.44 -8.11
C GLU A 206 42.21 -1.42 -8.41
N ILE A 207 42.56 -1.60 -9.68
CA ILE A 207 43.87 -2.15 -10.14
C ILE A 207 44.17 -1.47 -11.50
N GLU A 208 45.24 -0.75 -11.83
CA GLU A 208 46.60 -0.55 -11.29
C GLU A 208 47.14 0.79 -11.87
N ILE A 209 47.83 1.56 -11.02
CA ILE A 209 49.01 2.45 -11.21
C ILE A 209 49.26 3.06 -12.62
#